data_AF-A0A3A3A3D2-F1
#
_entry.id   AF-A0A3A3A3D2-F1
#
_cell.length_a   1.000
_cell.length_b   1.000
_cell.length_c   1.000
_cell.angle_alpha   90.00
_cell.angle_beta   90.00
_cell.angle_gamma   90.00
#
_symmetry.space_group_name_H-M   'P 1'
#
loop_
_entity.id
_entity.type
_entity.pdbx_description
1 polymer ?
#
loop_
_entity_poly.entity_id
_entity_poly.type
_entity_poly.pdbx_seq_one_letter_code
_entity_poly.pdbx_strand_id
1 'polypeptide(L)'
;MQLSKEDEASAGEENEVRREDQEKINRFSRLHQRELVLEELLKGKKKDKEDLEEVSTELELADEDELVPYKIGDTFINLPLSEAQSLLSTSTEEIDAEVSKLEDSMGDLKEELQKLKAALYARFGRSINLEA
;
A
#
# COMPACT_ATOMS: atom_id res chain seq x y z
N MET A 1 -5.61 -39.27 41.09
CA MET A 1 -4.65 -38.68 40.14
C MET A 1 -4.75 -37.17 40.29
N GLN A 2 -3.76 -36.56 40.93
CA GLN A 2 -3.65 -35.10 41.03
C GLN A 2 -3.32 -34.59 39.63
N LEU A 3 -4.20 -33.80 39.01
CA LEU A 3 -3.75 -32.89 37.96
C LEU A 3 -2.84 -31.88 38.65
N SER A 4 -1.57 -31.93 38.27
CA SER A 4 -0.47 -31.12 38.74
C SER A 4 -0.81 -29.64 38.56
N LYS A 5 -0.72 -28.84 39.62
CA LYS A 5 -0.83 -27.37 39.58
C LYS A 5 0.13 -26.71 38.58
N GLU A 6 1.15 -27.43 38.12
CA GLU A 6 2.08 -27.00 37.07
C GLU A 6 1.41 -26.91 35.68
N ASP A 7 0.43 -27.77 35.37
CA ASP A 7 -0.28 -27.72 34.09
C ASP A 7 -1.30 -26.56 34.04
N GLU A 8 -1.92 -26.22 35.17
CA GLU A 8 -2.80 -25.03 35.29
C GLU A 8 -2.00 -23.71 35.32
N ALA A 9 -0.80 -23.68 35.89
CA ALA A 9 0.06 -22.49 35.90
C ALA A 9 0.58 -22.16 34.48
N SER A 10 0.90 -23.19 33.69
CA SER A 10 1.38 -23.04 32.31
C SER A 10 0.30 -22.48 31.38
N ALA A 11 -0.95 -22.93 31.53
CA ALA A 11 -2.08 -22.43 30.74
C ALA A 11 -2.55 -21.01 31.14
N GLY A 12 -2.26 -20.59 32.38
CA GLY A 12 -2.53 -19.24 32.88
C GLY A 12 -1.56 -18.18 32.34
N GLU A 13 -0.27 -18.52 32.21
CA GLU A 13 0.74 -17.62 31.64
C GLU A 13 0.58 -17.42 30.12
N GLU A 14 0.11 -18.42 29.38
CA GLU A 14 -0.16 -18.33 27.93
C GLU A 14 -1.34 -17.39 27.58
N ASN A 15 -2.26 -17.14 28.52
CA ASN A 15 -3.39 -16.23 28.32
C ASN A 15 -3.19 -14.84 28.96
N GLU A 16 -2.12 -14.63 29.72
CA GLU A 16 -1.84 -13.33 30.31
C GLU A 16 -1.22 -12.38 29.27
N VAL A 17 -2.02 -11.42 28.80
CA VAL A 17 -1.55 -10.37 27.90
C VAL A 17 -0.65 -9.40 28.68
N ARG A 18 0.66 -9.48 28.45
CA ARG A 18 1.61 -8.53 29.06
C ARG A 18 1.59 -7.21 28.30
N ARG A 19 2.08 -6.15 28.96
CA ARG A 19 2.19 -4.81 28.35
C ARG A 19 2.93 -4.82 27.01
N GLU A 20 4.04 -5.55 26.92
CA GLU A 20 4.84 -5.67 25.70
C GLU A 20 4.05 -6.30 24.54
N ASP A 21 3.09 -7.17 24.85
CA ASP A 21 2.25 -7.80 23.85
C ASP A 21 1.18 -6.87 23.36
N GLN A 22 0.57 -6.12 24.28
CA GLN A 22 -0.39 -5.08 23.92
C GLN A 22 0.26 -4.02 23.04
N GLU A 23 1.52 -3.68 23.29
CA GLU A 23 2.29 -2.77 22.44
C GLU A 23 2.49 -3.35 21.02
N LYS A 24 2.81 -4.64 20.90
CA LYS A 24 2.90 -5.33 19.60
C LYS A 24 1.56 -5.42 18.88
N ILE A 25 0.47 -5.71 19.60
CA ILE A 25 -0.89 -5.75 19.05
C ILE A 25 -1.29 -4.37 18.52
N ASN A 26 -1.09 -3.33 19.31
CA ASN A 26 -1.41 -1.96 18.90
C ASN A 26 -0.57 -1.52 17.69
N ARG A 27 0.71 -1.91 17.65
CA ARG A 27 1.59 -1.65 16.50
C ARG A 27 1.10 -2.39 15.26
N PHE A 28 0.75 -3.67 15.38
CA PHE A 28 0.20 -4.47 14.29
C PHE A 28 -1.07 -3.82 13.73
N SER A 29 -2.04 -3.45 14.58
CA SER A 29 -3.27 -2.80 14.12
C SER A 29 -2.99 -1.48 13.39
N ARG A 30 -2.06 -0.66 13.87
CA ARG A 30 -1.70 0.60 13.21
C ARG A 30 -1.03 0.38 11.84
N LEU A 31 -0.13 -0.59 11.77
CA LEU A 31 0.56 -0.92 10.52
C LEU A 31 -0.40 -1.52 9.50
N HIS A 32 -1.32 -2.40 9.93
CA HIS A 32 -2.36 -2.97 9.08
C HIS A 32 -3.27 -1.89 8.48
N GLN A 33 -3.71 -0.93 9.29
CA GLN A 33 -4.49 0.20 8.77
C GLN A 33 -3.68 1.04 7.77
N ARG A 34 -2.38 1.21 8.00
CA ARG A 34 -1.50 1.90 7.05
C ARG A 34 -1.30 1.09 5.77
N GLU A 35 -1.23 -0.24 5.84
CA GLU A 35 -1.19 -1.13 4.68
C GLU A 35 -2.40 -0.89 3.79
N LEU A 36 -3.60 -0.97 4.35
CA LEU A 36 -4.85 -0.80 3.60
C LEU A 36 -4.92 0.57 2.89
N VAL A 37 -4.48 1.64 3.57
CA VAL A 37 -4.43 2.98 2.97
C VAL A 37 -3.41 3.04 1.84
N LEU A 38 -2.22 2.49 2.03
CA LEU A 38 -1.20 2.46 0.99
C LEU A 38 -1.61 1.57 -0.20
N GLU A 39 -2.36 0.49 0.04
CA GLU A 39 -2.84 -0.40 -1.02
C GLU A 39 -3.86 0.31 -1.91
N GLU A 40 -4.80 1.05 -1.30
CA GLU A 40 -5.75 1.85 -2.06
C GLU A 40 -5.08 2.99 -2.83
N LEU A 41 -4.11 3.67 -2.21
CA LEU A 41 -3.32 4.71 -2.89
C LEU A 41 -2.53 4.14 -4.07
N LEU A 42 -1.87 3.00 -3.88
CA LEU A 42 -1.11 2.33 -4.94
C LEU A 42 -2.01 1.90 -6.08
N LYS A 43 -3.20 1.36 -5.77
CA LYS A 43 -4.20 0.99 -6.77
C LYS A 43 -4.67 2.20 -7.56
N GLY A 44 -4.93 3.33 -6.89
CA GLY A 44 -5.26 4.59 -7.55
C GLY A 44 -4.15 5.04 -8.50
N LYS A 45 -2.90 5.05 -8.03
CA LYS A 45 -1.74 5.45 -8.85
C LYS A 45 -1.48 4.51 -10.02
N LYS A 46 -1.72 3.20 -9.88
CA LYS A 46 -1.62 2.25 -11.00
C LYS A 46 -2.68 2.54 -12.06
N LYS A 47 -3.90 2.87 -11.65
CA LYS A 47 -4.94 3.29 -12.58
C LYS A 47 -4.57 4.59 -13.30
N ASP A 48 -4.13 5.60 -12.56
CA ASP A 48 -3.70 6.88 -13.16
C ASP A 48 -2.58 6.64 -14.19
N LYS A 49 -1.67 5.69 -13.92
CA LYS A 49 -0.61 5.30 -14.85
C LYS A 49 -1.18 4.64 -16.11
N GLU A 50 -2.09 3.67 -15.96
CA GLU A 50 -2.77 3.02 -17.09
C GLU A 50 -3.48 4.05 -17.97
N ASP A 51 -4.19 5.00 -17.36
CA ASP A 51 -4.88 6.09 -18.07
C ASP A 51 -3.87 6.97 -18.86
N LEU A 52 -2.69 7.26 -18.31
CA LEU A 52 -1.63 8.02 -19.00
C LEU A 52 -1.00 7.24 -20.16
N GLU A 53 -0.79 5.93 -20.01
CA GLU A 53 -0.27 5.05 -21.07
C GLU A 53 -1.26 4.93 -22.24
N GLU A 54 -2.57 4.87 -21.94
CA GLU A 54 -3.63 4.88 -22.94
C GLU A 54 -3.61 6.20 -23.73
N VAL A 55 -3.60 7.35 -23.05
CA VAL A 55 -3.52 8.66 -23.69
C VAL A 55 -2.23 8.82 -24.51
N SER A 56 -1.11 8.27 -24.03
CA SER A 56 0.16 8.31 -24.77
C SER A 56 0.06 7.55 -26.09
N THR A 57 -0.54 6.37 -26.05
CA THR A 57 -0.76 5.53 -27.25
C THR A 57 -1.70 6.23 -28.23
N GLU A 58 -2.73 6.93 -27.76
CA GLU A 58 -3.64 7.70 -28.61
C GLU A 58 -2.93 8.89 -29.28
N LEU A 59 -2.11 9.63 -28.53
CA LEU A 59 -1.37 10.79 -29.04
C LEU A 59 -0.26 10.41 -30.03
N GLU A 60 0.24 9.17 -30.01
CA GLU A 60 1.18 8.68 -31.03
C GLU A 60 0.56 8.60 -32.43
N LEU A 61 -0.76 8.49 -32.53
CA LEU A 61 -1.50 8.40 -33.79
C LEU A 61 -1.99 9.77 -34.31
N ALA A 62 -1.79 10.83 -33.54
CA ALA A 62 -2.23 12.18 -33.90
C ALA A 62 -1.34 12.83 -34.96
N ASP A 63 -1.91 13.72 -35.77
CA ASP A 63 -1.16 14.46 -36.78
C ASP A 63 -0.27 15.53 -36.11
N GLU A 64 0.97 15.72 -36.61
CA GLU A 64 1.94 16.67 -36.02
C GLU A 64 1.45 18.13 -35.97
N ASP A 65 0.55 18.50 -36.87
CA ASP A 65 -0.04 19.85 -36.96
C ASP A 65 -1.29 20.04 -36.08
N GLU A 66 -1.74 18.98 -35.37
CA GLU A 66 -2.94 19.03 -34.53
C GLU A 66 -2.68 19.71 -33.18
N LEU A 67 -3.70 20.42 -32.68
CA LEU A 67 -3.70 20.99 -31.34
C LEU A 67 -4.44 20.08 -30.36
N VAL A 68 -3.77 19.72 -29.27
CA VAL A 68 -4.29 18.85 -28.23
C VAL A 68 -4.94 19.70 -27.12
N PRO A 69 -6.21 19.47 -26.77
CA PRO A 69 -6.85 20.14 -25.64
C PRO A 69 -6.33 19.56 -24.31
N TYR A 70 -5.48 20.32 -23.63
CA TYR A 70 -4.88 19.98 -22.34
C TYR A 70 -5.65 20.63 -21.18
N LYS A 71 -6.01 19.84 -20.16
CA LYS A 71 -6.81 20.30 -19.02
C LYS A 71 -5.95 20.83 -17.87
N ILE A 72 -6.23 22.05 -17.41
CA ILE A 72 -5.62 22.65 -16.21
C ILE A 72 -6.75 23.09 -15.28
N GLY A 73 -6.91 22.41 -14.15
CA GLY A 73 -8.04 22.64 -13.24
C GLY A 73 -9.37 22.38 -13.96
N ASP A 74 -10.18 23.42 -14.12
CA ASP A 74 -11.48 23.36 -14.80
C ASP A 74 -11.48 23.95 -16.23
N THR A 75 -10.31 24.30 -16.77
CA THR A 75 -10.17 24.92 -18.10
C THR A 75 -9.33 24.06 -19.03
N PHE A 76 -9.59 24.16 -20.34
CA PHE A 76 -8.77 23.53 -21.38
C PHE A 76 -7.98 24.58 -22.15
N ILE A 77 -6.71 24.28 -22.43
CA ILE A 77 -5.84 25.04 -23.32
C ILE A 77 -5.42 24.16 -24.49
N ASN A 78 -5.31 24.73 -25.67
CA ASN A 78 -4.84 24.00 -26.85
C ASN A 78 -3.32 24.07 -26.92
N LEU A 79 -2.66 22.93 -26.83
CA LEU A 79 -1.20 22.81 -26.92
C LEU A 79 -0.79 22.16 -28.26
N PRO A 80 0.37 22.53 -28.83
CA PRO A 80 0.97 21.73 -29.89
C PRO A 80 1.17 20.28 -29.44
N LEU A 81 1.00 19.32 -30.35
CA LEU A 81 1.17 17.89 -30.07
C LEU A 81 2.50 17.58 -29.35
N SER A 82 3.60 18.17 -29.82
CA SER A 82 4.94 17.97 -29.24
C SER A 82 5.05 18.44 -27.80
N GLU A 83 4.37 19.53 -27.44
CA GLU A 83 4.35 20.04 -26.06
C GLU A 83 3.48 19.13 -25.17
N ALA A 84 2.32 18.70 -25.67
CA ALA A 84 1.45 17.76 -24.96
C ALA A 84 2.15 16.41 -24.69
N GLN A 85 2.87 15.86 -25.67
CA GLN A 85 3.67 14.64 -25.52
C GLN A 85 4.81 14.81 -24.50
N SER A 86 5.49 15.95 -24.50
CA SER A 86 6.54 16.24 -23.51
C SER A 86 6.00 16.31 -22.09
N LEU A 87 4.84 16.97 -21.91
CA LEU A 87 4.18 17.04 -20.60
C LEU A 87 3.68 15.67 -20.16
N LEU A 88 3.10 14.90 -21.07
CA LEU A 88 2.64 13.54 -20.78
C LEU A 88 3.78 12.62 -20.37
N SER A 89 4.91 12.64 -21.09
CA SER A 89 6.12 11.88 -20.73
C SER A 89 6.61 12.22 -19.33
N THR A 90 6.61 13.50 -18.97
CA THR A 90 7.02 13.96 -17.63
C THR A 90 6.07 13.40 -16.56
N SER A 91 4.76 13.51 -16.78
CA SER A 91 3.75 12.95 -15.87
C SER A 91 3.88 11.43 -15.71
N THR A 92 4.19 10.71 -16.80
CA THR A 92 4.42 9.26 -16.79
C THR A 92 5.66 8.89 -15.97
N GLU A 93 6.76 9.63 -16.11
CA GLU A 93 7.96 9.41 -15.29
C GLU A 93 7.72 9.71 -13.81
N GLU A 94 6.98 10.78 -13.50
CA GLU A 94 6.63 11.13 -12.13
C GLU A 94 5.77 10.06 -11.48
N ILE A 95 4.73 9.57 -12.17
CA ILE A 95 3.85 8.55 -11.62
C ILE A 95 4.56 7.21 -11.46
N ASP A 96 5.47 6.86 -12.37
CA ASP A 96 6.30 5.65 -12.25
C ASP A 96 7.18 5.70 -11.00
N ALA A 97 7.81 6.86 -10.74
CA ALA A 97 8.61 7.06 -9.55
C ALA A 97 7.75 6.99 -8.27
N GLU A 98 6.53 7.53 -8.29
CA GLU A 98 5.59 7.44 -7.16
C GLU A 98 5.12 6.01 -6.90
N VAL A 99 4.74 5.28 -7.95
CA VAL A 99 4.33 3.86 -7.87
C VAL A 99 5.46 3.03 -7.29
N SER A 100 6.69 3.18 -7.80
CA SER A 100 7.85 2.44 -7.30
C SER A 100 8.10 2.73 -5.80
N LYS A 101 8.07 3.99 -5.37
CA LYS A 101 8.23 4.35 -3.95
C LYS A 101 7.14 3.76 -3.05
N LEU A 102 5.89 3.73 -3.54
CA LEU A 102 4.77 3.15 -2.83
C LEU A 102 4.91 1.63 -2.72
N GLU A 103 5.35 0.96 -3.79
CA GLU A 103 5.62 -0.49 -3.79
C GLU A 103 6.75 -0.86 -2.82
N ASP A 104 7.84 -0.09 -2.80
CA ASP A 104 8.94 -0.29 -1.83
C ASP A 104 8.44 -0.13 -0.39
N SER A 105 7.72 0.97 -0.12
CA SER A 105 7.13 1.24 1.19
C SER A 105 6.14 0.15 1.63
N MET A 106 5.39 -0.41 0.68
CA MET A 106 4.47 -1.52 0.90
C MET A 106 5.23 -2.80 1.25
N GLY A 107 6.33 -3.07 0.54
CA GLY A 107 7.21 -4.21 0.79
C GLY A 107 7.75 -4.21 2.22
N ASP A 108 8.34 -3.09 2.63
CA ASP A 108 8.87 -2.90 3.99
C ASP A 108 7.79 -3.09 5.05
N LEU A 109 6.60 -2.52 4.82
CA LEU A 109 5.48 -2.61 5.74
C LEU A 109 4.97 -4.05 5.86
N LYS A 110 4.83 -4.76 4.73
CA LYS A 110 4.42 -6.17 4.69
C LYS A 110 5.41 -7.07 5.43
N GLU A 111 6.71 -6.81 5.27
CA GLU A 111 7.75 -7.55 6.01
C GLU A 111 7.62 -7.31 7.53
N GLU A 112 7.40 -6.07 7.94
CA GLU A 112 7.21 -5.74 9.36
C GLU A 112 5.94 -6.39 9.94
N LEU A 113 4.83 -6.32 9.21
CA LEU A 113 3.57 -6.97 9.59
C LEU A 113 3.73 -8.48 9.72
N GLN A 114 4.41 -9.13 8.77
CA GLN A 114 4.66 -10.57 8.83
C GLN A 114 5.48 -10.96 10.08
N LYS A 115 6.54 -10.21 10.40
CA LYS A 115 7.35 -10.43 11.60
C LYS A 115 6.51 -10.28 12.87
N LEU A 116 5.69 -9.24 12.96
CA LEU A 116 4.79 -9.02 14.10
C LEU A 116 3.71 -10.09 14.21
N LYS A 117 3.09 -10.48 13.09
CA LYS A 117 2.10 -11.56 13.02
C LYS A 117 2.70 -12.85 13.55
N ALA A 118 3.87 -13.25 13.05
CA ALA A 118 4.56 -14.46 13.51
C ALA A 118 4.89 -14.42 15.00
N ALA A 119 5.41 -13.29 15.52
CA ALA A 119 5.73 -13.13 16.93
C ALA A 119 4.49 -13.22 17.84
N LEU A 120 3.36 -12.66 17.40
CA LEU A 120 2.10 -12.68 18.15
C LEU A 120 1.45 -14.08 18.12
N TYR A 121 1.44 -14.77 16.97
CA TYR A 121 0.95 -16.15 16.88
C TYR A 121 1.85 -17.15 17.62
N ALA A 122 3.17 -16.95 17.64
CA ALA A 122 4.07 -17.79 18.43
C ALA A 122 3.82 -17.66 19.94
N ARG A 123 3.29 -16.51 20.38
CA ARG A 123 3.03 -16.23 21.79
C ARG A 123 1.62 -16.62 22.26
N PHE A 124 0.60 -16.31 21.47
CA PHE A 124 -0.80 -16.51 21.83
C PHE A 124 -1.43 -17.71 21.09
N GLY A 125 -0.74 -18.29 20.11
CA GLY A 125 -1.26 -19.41 19.34
C GLY A 125 -2.63 -19.09 18.73
N ARG A 126 -3.62 -19.92 19.02
CA ARG A 126 -5.00 -19.78 18.52
C ARG A 126 -5.86 -18.82 19.35
N SER A 127 -5.38 -18.29 20.47
CA SER A 127 -6.17 -17.38 21.31
C SER A 127 -6.19 -15.94 20.79
N ILE A 128 -5.34 -15.60 19.82
CA ILE A 128 -5.32 -14.29 19.15
C ILE A 128 -5.90 -14.36 17.74
N ASN A 129 -6.78 -13.41 17.42
CA ASN A 129 -7.24 -13.18 16.05
C ASN A 129 -6.63 -11.87 15.52
N LEU A 130 -5.81 -11.99 14.49
CA LEU A 130 -5.13 -10.86 13.83
C LEU A 130 -5.67 -10.61 12.42
N GLU A 131 -6.78 -11.23 12.04
CA GLU A 131 -7.44 -10.99 10.76
C GLU A 131 -8.53 -9.92 10.94
N ALA A 132 -8.36 -8.81 10.23
CA ALA A 132 -9.36 -7.77 10.01
C ALA A 132 -9.40 -7.46 8.51
#